data_AF-A0A970XZZ1-F1
#
_entry.id   AF-A0A970XZZ1-F1
#
_cell.length_a   1.000
_cell.length_b   1.000
_cell.length_c   1.000
_cell.angle_alpha   90.00
_cell.angle_beta   90.00
_cell.angle_gamma   90.00
#
_symmetry.space_group_name_H-M   'P 1'
#
loop_
_entity.id
_entity.type
_entity.pdbx_description
1 polymer ?
#
loop_
_entity_poly.entity_id
_entity_poly.type
_entity_poly.pdbx_seq_one_letter_code
_entity_poly.pdbx_strand_id
1 'polypeptide(L)'
;MAITGIEIFKLLPKTNCGECGVPTCLAFAMSLAAGKTELSKCPYLSDEAREKLEEASTPPIRPVTIGKGENAKIIGGETVMFRHE
;
A
#
# COMPACT_ATOMS: atom_id res chain seq x y z
N MET A 1 -2.05 9.34 -8.16
CA MET A 1 -1.19 9.87 -7.08
C MET A 1 -1.26 8.87 -5.95
N ALA A 2 -0.12 8.44 -5.41
CA ALA A 2 -0.11 7.54 -4.26
C ALA A 2 -0.77 8.23 -3.06
N ILE A 3 -1.62 7.52 -2.34
CA ILE A 3 -2.20 8.01 -1.09
C ILE A 3 -1.06 8.35 -0.11
N THR A 4 -1.15 9.49 0.56
CA THR A 4 -0.11 9.93 1.50
C THR A 4 -0.21 9.17 2.82
N GLY A 5 0.91 9.02 3.54
CA GLY A 5 0.90 8.38 4.86
C GLY A 5 -0.02 9.07 5.87
N ILE A 6 -0.29 10.37 5.70
CA ILE A 6 -1.25 11.11 6.53
C ILE A 6 -2.70 10.70 6.23
N GLU A 7 -3.05 10.52 4.96
CA GLU A 7 -4.38 10.06 4.55
C GLU A 7 -4.64 8.62 5.01
N ILE A 8 -3.63 7.74 4.92
CA ILE A 8 -3.71 6.39 5.49
C ILE A 8 -3.93 6.48 7.00
N PHE A 9 -3.16 7.31 7.71
CA PHE A 9 -3.27 7.45 9.16
C PHE A 9 -4.66 7.91 9.64
N LYS A 10 -5.38 8.70 8.82
CA LYS A 10 -6.76 9.11 9.14
C LYS A 10 -7.75 7.95 9.13
N LEU A 11 -7.48 6.91 8.33
CA LEU A 11 -8.32 5.72 8.18
C LEU A 11 -7.95 4.60 9.18
N LEU A 12 -6.80 4.70 9.85
CA LEU A 12 -6.38 3.74 10.87
C LEU A 12 -7.10 3.94 12.20
N PRO A 13 -7.20 2.89 13.04
CA PRO A 13 -7.88 2.94 14.34
C PRO A 13 -7.14 3.75 15.43
N LYS A 14 -5.92 4.24 15.14
CA LYS A 14 -5.09 5.08 16.05
C LYS A 14 -4.83 4.49 17.44
N THR A 15 -4.92 3.17 17.59
CA THR A 15 -4.71 2.47 18.87
C THR A 15 -3.24 2.41 19.30
N ASN A 16 -2.30 2.53 18.35
CA ASN A 16 -0.86 2.36 18.59
C ASN A 16 -0.52 1.06 19.35
N CYS A 17 -1.25 -0.02 19.07
CA CYS A 17 -1.12 -1.30 19.77
C CYS A 17 0.21 -2.04 19.53
N GLY A 18 0.92 -1.75 18.43
CA GLY A 18 2.18 -2.41 18.10
C GLY A 18 2.06 -3.81 17.49
N GLU A 19 0.86 -4.39 17.43
CA GLU A 19 0.62 -5.76 16.94
C GLU A 19 0.94 -5.95 15.45
N CYS A 20 0.96 -4.86 14.68
CA CYS A 20 1.39 -4.85 13.27
C CYS A 20 2.94 -4.84 13.09
N GLY A 21 3.71 -4.93 14.18
CA GLY A 21 5.18 -4.98 14.17
C GLY A 21 5.87 -3.63 14.09
N VAL A 22 5.12 -2.53 14.25
CA VAL A 22 5.65 -1.14 14.25
C VAL A 22 5.09 -0.36 15.44
N PRO A 23 5.88 0.56 16.04
CA PRO A 23 5.56 1.16 17.33
C PRO A 23 4.35 2.11 17.33
N THR A 24 3.97 2.65 16.16
CA THR A 24 2.86 3.60 16.06
C THR A 24 2.03 3.37 14.79
N CYS A 25 0.75 3.74 14.82
CA CYS A 25 -0.11 3.74 13.65
C CYS A 25 0.40 4.70 12.57
N LEU A 26 1.09 5.79 12.93
CA LEU A 26 1.72 6.68 11.95
C LEU A 26 2.90 5.99 11.24
N ALA A 27 3.74 5.27 11.97
CA ALA A 27 4.81 4.47 11.38
C ALA A 27 4.28 3.36 10.46
N PHE A 28 3.15 2.75 10.83
CA PHE A 28 2.43 1.80 9.98
C PHE A 28 1.95 2.48 8.68
N ALA A 29 1.30 3.63 8.79
CA ALA A 29 0.78 4.38 7.66
C ALA A 29 1.87 4.81 6.67
N MET A 30 3.03 5.26 7.16
CA MET A 30 4.18 5.62 6.32
C MET A 30 4.80 4.40 5.64
N SER A 31 4.90 3.28 6.35
CA SER A 31 5.41 2.02 5.78
C SER A 31 4.49 1.49 4.69
N LEU A 32 3.18 1.69 4.85
CA LEU A 32 2.15 1.28 3.90
C LEU A 32 2.15 2.18 2.65
N ALA A 33 2.28 3.50 2.83
CA ALA A 33 2.46 4.46 1.72
C ALA A 33 3.69 4.13 0.87
N ALA A 34 4.76 3.63 1.50
CA ALA A 34 6.00 3.23 0.83
C ALA A 34 5.96 1.82 0.24
N GLY A 35 4.85 1.09 0.33
CA GLY A 35 4.73 -0.30 -0.16
C GLY A 35 5.58 -1.31 0.61
N LYS A 36 6.05 -0.99 1.81
CA LYS A 36 6.92 -1.86 2.64
C LYS A 36 6.13 -2.81 3.54
N THR A 37 4.82 -2.61 3.68
CA THR A 37 3.95 -3.44 4.50
C THR A 37 2.56 -3.55 3.89
N GLU A 38 1.85 -4.61 4.23
CA GLU A 38 0.49 -4.89 3.77
C GLU A 38 -0.56 -4.48 4.80
N LEU A 39 -1.77 -4.17 4.33
CA LEU A 39 -2.96 -3.87 5.15
C LEU A 39 -3.35 -5.04 6.06
N SER A 40 -3.06 -6.27 5.64
CA SER A 40 -3.33 -7.54 6.35
C SER A 40 -2.68 -7.62 7.73
N LYS A 41 -1.64 -6.82 8.01
CA LYS A 41 -0.93 -6.85 9.29
C LYS A 41 -1.62 -6.06 10.41
N CYS A 42 -2.64 -5.26 10.11
CA CYS A 42 -3.37 -4.54 11.15
C CYS A 42 -4.63 -5.33 11.55
N PRO A 43 -4.67 -5.96 12.73
CA PRO A 43 -5.82 -6.78 13.15
C PRO A 43 -7.06 -5.96 13.48
N TYR A 44 -6.90 -4.66 13.73
CA TYR A 44 -7.98 -3.74 14.13
C TYR A 44 -8.46 -2.86 12.97
N LEU A 45 -8.08 -3.15 11.73
CA LEU A 45 -8.53 -2.39 10.58
C LEU A 45 -9.99 -2.75 10.28
N SER A 46 -10.86 -1.74 10.13
CA SER A 46 -12.24 -1.98 9.70
C SER A 46 -12.30 -2.34 8.21
N ASP A 47 -13.30 -3.14 7.83
CA ASP A 47 -13.49 -3.52 6.43
C ASP A 47 -13.71 -2.30 5.52
N GLU A 48 -14.42 -1.28 6.01
CA GLU A 48 -14.60 -0.01 5.27
C GLU A 48 -13.29 0.75 5.05
N ALA A 49 -12.39 0.76 6.05
CA ALA A 49 -11.09 1.40 5.91
C ALA A 49 -10.20 0.60 4.94
N ARG A 50 -10.30 -0.72 4.97
CA ARG A 50 -9.59 -1.61 4.06
C ARG A 50 -9.98 -1.37 2.60
N GLU A 51 -11.28 -1.30 2.31
CA GLU A 51 -11.78 -1.07 0.95
C GLU A 51 -11.29 0.27 0.38
N LYS A 52 -11.38 1.35 1.17
CA LYS A 52 -10.88 2.68 0.79
C LYS A 52 -9.37 2.70 0.55
N LEU A 53 -8.61 1.95 1.34
CA LEU A 53 -7.16 1.86 1.21
C LEU A 53 -6.74 1.01 0.01
N GLU A 54 -7.47 -0.07 -0.30
CA GLU A 54 -7.22 -0.90 -1.48
C GLU A 54 -7.56 -0.15 -2.77
N GLU A 55 -8.67 0.58 -2.81
CA GLU A 55 -9.04 1.44 -3.94
C GLU A 55 -7.98 2.52 -4.19
N ALA A 56 -7.55 3.22 -3.12
CA ALA A 56 -6.55 4.28 -3.22
C ALA A 56 -5.12 3.76 -3.50
N SER A 57 -4.82 2.52 -3.11
CA SER A 57 -3.52 1.86 -3.36
C SER A 57 -3.42 1.24 -4.75
N THR A 58 -4.52 1.16 -5.49
CA THR A 58 -4.51 0.54 -6.82
C THR A 58 -3.55 1.33 -7.74
N PRO A 59 -2.53 0.67 -8.34
CA PRO A 59 -1.57 1.37 -9.19
C PRO A 59 -2.27 2.07 -10.36
N PRO A 60 -1.88 3.32 -10.70
CA PRO A 60 -2.47 4.03 -11.83
C PRO A 60 -2.24 3.30 -13.16
N ILE A 61 -1.17 2.50 -13.25
CA ILE A 61 -0.85 1.65 -14.39
C ILE A 61 -0.85 0.20 -13.89
N ARG A 62 -1.83 -0.61 -14.30
CA ARG A 62 -1.84 -2.04 -13.95
C ARG A 62 -0.69 -2.78 -14.63
N PRO A 63 0.09 -3.60 -13.91
CA PRO A 63 1.07 -4.48 -14.53
C PRO A 63 0.36 -5.61 -15.29
N VAL A 64 0.86 -5.93 -16.47
CA VAL A 64 0.38 -7.01 -17.33
C VAL A 64 1.54 -7.97 -17.58
N THR A 65 1.26 -9.27 -17.46
CA THR A 65 2.22 -10.32 -17.80
C THR A 65 2.03 -10.74 -19.25
N ILE A 66 3.06 -10.58 -20.07
CA ILE A 66 3.09 -11.00 -21.46
C ILE A 66 3.94 -12.27 -21.57
N GLY A 67 3.38 -13.33 -22.16
CA GLY A 67 4.04 -14.63 -22.33
C GLY A 67 3.65 -15.65 -21.24
N LYS A 68 4.30 -16.83 -21.26
CA LYS A 68 4.06 -17.93 -20.32
C LYS A 68 5.38 -18.65 -20.01
N GLY A 69 5.53 -19.13 -18.78
CA GLY A 69 6.76 -19.81 -18.32
C GLY A 69 7.93 -18.86 -18.13
N GLU A 70 9.15 -19.33 -18.39
CA GLU A 70 10.39 -18.58 -18.14
C GLU A 70 10.54 -17.31 -19.01
N ASN A 71 9.83 -17.24 -20.14
CA ASN A 71 9.84 -16.08 -21.04
C ASN A 71 8.76 -15.04 -20.72
N ALA A 72 8.04 -15.19 -19.61
CA ALA A 72 7.05 -14.20 -19.19
C ALA A 72 7.73 -12.88 -18.78
N LYS A 73 7.22 -11.77 -19.30
CA LYS A 73 7.66 -10.41 -18.96
C LYS A 73 6.51 -9.65 -18.33
N ILE A 74 6.76 -9.02 -17.19
CA ILE A 74 5.81 -8.13 -16.54
C ILE A 74 6.11 -6.71 -17.04
N ILE A 75 5.11 -6.05 -17.60
CA ILE A 75 5.19 -4.69 -18.15
C ILE A 75 4.11 -3.84 -17.50
N GLY A 76 4.42 -2.58 -17.17
CA GLY A 76 3.53 -1.70 -16.43
C GLY A 76 3.74 -1.83 -14.92
N GLY A 77 2.90 -1.15 -14.13
CA GLY A 77 3.13 -1.00 -12.69
C GLY A 77 3.92 0.25 -12.31
N GLU A 78 4.25 1.12 -13.27
CA GLU A 78 5.07 2.29 -12.99
C GLU A 78 4.30 3.38 -12.22
N THR A 79 5.00 3.94 -11.23
CA THR A 79 4.43 4.87 -10.25
C THR A 79 5.00 6.28 -10.35
N VAL A 80 6.11 6.46 -11.08
CA VAL A 80 6.86 7.71 -11.17
C VAL A 80 6.99 8.18 -12.62
N MET A 81 7.00 9.50 -12.82
CA MET A 81 7.19 10.08 -14.14
C MET A 81 8.68 10.24 -14.46
N PHE A 82 9.48 10.55 -13.44
CA PHE A 82 10.92 10.70 -13.56
C PHE A 82 11.65 9.67 -12.70
N ARG A 83 12.71 9.05 -13.25
CA ARG A 83 13.47 7.97 -12.61
C ARG A 83 14.17 8.31 -11.27
N HIS A 84 14.14 9.57 -10.84
CA HIS A 84 14.81 10.04 -9.62
C HIS A 84 13.81 10.43 -8.52
N GLU A 85 12.52 10.34 -8.83
CA GLU A 85 11.42 10.38 -7.86
C GLU A 85 11.26 8.99 -7.22
#